data_AF-A0AAD5SNQ0-F1
#
_entry.id   AF-A0AAD5SNQ0-F1
#
_cell.length_a   1.000
_cell.length_b   1.000
_cell.length_c   1.000
_cell.angle_alpha   90.00
_cell.angle_beta   90.00
_cell.angle_gamma   90.00
#
_symmetry.space_group_name_H-M   'P 1'
#
loop_
_entity.id
_entity.type
_entity.pdbx_description
1 polymer ?
#
loop_
_entity_poly.entity_id
_entity_poly.type
_entity_poly.pdbx_seq_one_letter_code
_entity_poly.pdbx_strand_id
1 'polypeptide(L)'
;PDTAQLGIAKKGKSETYNPRSGRGRRKASTIGGTDRQVFMREQQRAFRDRKQKYLASLEEKCKALEAEVRELRAAAVKLDSSPADFSSSCSTSATISNQSQAGETNTAAKLETNEAEKIFGEMEAVMCLNPVCAAQTAILRTHIAQLQLQLANTLLTSAPITNISANLNSSSSPQPKNPLPQSLPNILSQNNEQLFDNSNVLGLHHSDSVSSFIDSDFDWLMNDVGDVTGMPRSNLESAIPASIMTSSSFEQRCTMPSSEQLYGPALTDEFKNKLKCIKSLQTNTKVVDRMCDIYIRLTRTTDTKTARVLFLRMVREMNRLTDLCTVVERVEVIEIFSEFYTLNSIHDTHLHSLMNRFQTIQEPIIPTNAEWSPKIQKFREDLRRIPSLVNLSPEAIDPLIDRMCLIWGYSEKRDINPEEFFQMNNTCHGLLILMLNKEDRTKFFMSVELLKSALWREMDEILAGIEA
;
A
#
# COMPACT_ATOMS: atom_id res chain seq x y z
N PRO A 1 80.22 -12.77 -15.16
CA PRO A 1 79.92 -12.67 -16.59
C PRO A 1 78.59 -11.95 -16.79
N ASP A 2 78.72 -10.64 -16.93
CA ASP A 2 77.66 -9.66 -17.11
C ASP A 2 76.91 -9.83 -18.44
N THR A 3 75.59 -9.72 -18.41
CA THR A 3 74.81 -9.30 -19.58
C THR A 3 73.70 -8.36 -19.12
N ALA A 4 73.96 -7.07 -19.33
CA ALA A 4 73.03 -5.98 -19.16
C ALA A 4 71.95 -6.00 -20.26
N GLN A 5 70.68 -5.96 -19.87
CA GLN A 5 69.57 -5.65 -20.79
C GLN A 5 69.23 -4.16 -20.69
N LEU A 6 69.50 -3.44 -21.77
CA LEU A 6 69.16 -2.04 -21.98
C LEU A 6 67.64 -1.88 -22.21
N GLY A 7 67.03 -1.03 -21.40
CA GLY A 7 65.62 -0.63 -21.52
C GLY A 7 65.36 0.27 -22.73
N ILE A 8 64.38 -0.11 -23.54
CA ILE A 8 63.87 0.71 -24.65
C ILE A 8 62.69 1.53 -24.11
N ALA A 9 62.93 2.81 -23.85
CA ALA A 9 61.91 3.79 -23.52
C ALA A 9 61.00 4.02 -24.74
N LYS A 10 59.74 3.55 -24.66
CA LYS A 10 58.70 3.86 -25.67
C LYS A 10 58.29 5.32 -25.52
N LYS A 11 58.71 6.14 -26.49
CA LYS A 11 58.24 7.52 -26.68
C LYS A 11 56.71 7.54 -26.80
N GLY A 12 56.06 8.25 -25.86
CA GLY A 12 54.63 8.49 -25.86
C GLY A 12 54.19 9.22 -27.13
N LYS A 13 53.20 8.65 -27.82
CA LYS A 13 52.50 9.33 -28.92
C LYS A 13 51.66 10.45 -28.32
N SER A 14 51.83 11.68 -28.82
CA SER A 14 50.97 12.80 -28.48
C SER A 14 49.57 12.53 -29.00
N GLU A 15 48.63 12.21 -28.10
CA GLU A 15 47.23 12.10 -28.45
C GLU A 15 46.71 13.48 -28.86
N THR A 16 46.25 13.58 -30.11
CA THR A 16 45.57 14.73 -30.69
C THR A 16 44.34 15.11 -29.84
N TYR A 17 44.29 16.39 -29.46
CA TYR A 17 43.21 17.01 -28.68
C TYR A 17 41.82 16.64 -29.23
N ASN A 18 41.01 15.95 -28.41
CA ASN A 18 39.63 15.62 -28.74
C ASN A 18 38.68 16.69 -28.17
N PRO A 19 38.12 17.59 -29.02
CA PRO A 19 37.23 18.68 -28.58
C PRO A 19 35.88 18.19 -28.04
N ARG A 20 35.56 16.89 -28.19
CA ARG A 20 34.34 16.28 -27.65
C ARG A 20 34.53 15.57 -26.32
N SER A 21 35.74 15.55 -25.75
CA SER A 21 36.01 14.76 -24.55
C SER A 21 35.23 15.20 -23.30
N GLY A 22 34.57 16.37 -23.30
CA GLY A 22 33.89 16.93 -22.12
C GLY A 22 34.81 17.19 -20.92
N ARG A 23 36.09 16.82 -21.06
CA ARG A 23 37.14 16.75 -20.06
C ARG A 23 37.83 18.12 -20.05
N GLY A 24 37.13 19.11 -19.51
CA GLY A 24 37.59 20.49 -19.51
C GLY A 24 36.49 21.51 -19.30
N ARG A 25 35.21 21.13 -19.44
CA ARG A 25 34.13 21.95 -18.92
C ARG A 25 34.19 21.83 -17.41
N ARG A 26 34.94 22.74 -16.76
CA ARG A 26 34.84 22.98 -15.32
C ARG A 26 33.33 23.04 -15.05
N LYS A 27 32.77 22.02 -14.39
CA LYS A 27 31.43 22.12 -13.82
C LYS A 27 31.46 23.46 -13.09
N ALA A 28 30.59 24.38 -13.47
CA ALA A 28 30.48 25.67 -12.81
C ALA A 28 30.23 25.35 -11.33
N SER A 29 31.34 25.32 -10.62
CA SER A 29 31.44 25.01 -9.21
C SER A 29 30.60 26.09 -8.57
N THR A 30 29.67 25.65 -7.72
CA THR A 30 28.96 26.53 -6.80
C THR A 30 28.20 27.66 -7.51
N ILE A 31 27.01 27.34 -8.02
CA ILE A 31 25.89 28.28 -7.86
C ILE A 31 25.95 28.72 -6.40
N GLY A 32 26.18 30.02 -6.15
CA GLY A 32 26.36 30.55 -4.80
C GLY A 32 25.23 30.04 -3.91
N GLY A 33 25.54 29.61 -2.68
CA GLY A 33 24.56 28.99 -1.78
C GLY A 33 23.26 29.80 -1.62
N THR A 34 23.33 31.11 -1.86
CA THR A 34 22.23 32.06 -1.90
C THR A 34 21.16 31.73 -2.95
N ASP A 35 21.53 31.44 -4.20
CA ASP A 35 20.55 31.21 -5.28
C ASP A 35 19.81 29.88 -5.07
N ARG A 36 20.52 28.86 -4.58
CA ARG A 36 19.90 27.57 -4.22
C ARG A 36 18.92 27.73 -3.06
N GLN A 37 19.24 28.56 -2.06
CA GLN A 37 18.31 28.84 -0.96
C GLN A 37 17.06 29.60 -1.43
N VAL A 38 17.21 30.57 -2.34
CA VAL A 38 16.06 31.29 -2.93
C VAL A 38 15.17 30.32 -3.70
N PHE A 39 15.74 29.49 -4.57
CA PHE A 39 14.99 28.49 -5.33
C PHE A 39 14.22 27.50 -4.42
N MET A 40 14.86 27.01 -3.35
CA MET A 40 14.20 26.12 -2.39
C MET A 40 13.02 26.80 -1.68
N ARG A 41 13.15 28.08 -1.31
CA ARG A 41 12.06 28.85 -0.69
C ARG A 41 10.90 29.07 -1.67
N GLU A 42 11.20 29.36 -2.93
CA GLU A 42 10.17 29.52 -3.98
C GLU A 42 9.42 28.21 -4.25
N GLN A 43 10.13 27.08 -4.34
CA GLN A 43 9.50 25.77 -4.48
C GLN A 43 8.60 25.44 -3.29
N GLN A 44 9.04 25.75 -2.06
CA GLN A 44 8.23 25.52 -0.88
C GLN A 44 6.99 26.43 -0.84
N ARG A 45 7.10 27.70 -1.29
CA ARG A 45 5.94 28.59 -1.45
C ARG A 45 4.96 28.07 -2.49
N ALA A 46 5.45 27.66 -3.66
CA ALA A 46 4.63 27.10 -4.72
C ALA A 46 3.91 25.81 -4.28
N PHE A 47 4.58 24.97 -3.50
CA PHE A 47 3.97 23.76 -2.91
C PHE A 47 2.85 24.12 -1.92
N ARG A 48 3.09 25.07 -1.00
CA ARG A 48 2.06 25.54 -0.05
C ARG A 48 0.85 26.14 -0.76
N ASP A 49 1.08 26.93 -1.82
CA ASP A 49 0.01 27.52 -2.62
C ASP A 49 -0.83 26.45 -3.33
N ARG A 50 -0.19 25.46 -3.97
CA ARG A 50 -0.90 24.31 -4.57
C ARG A 50 -1.71 23.52 -3.54
N LYS A 51 -1.13 23.28 -2.35
CA LYS A 51 -1.83 22.58 -1.25
C LYS A 51 -3.03 23.39 -0.75
N GLN A 52 -2.89 24.70 -0.58
CA GLN A 52 -3.97 25.58 -0.14
C GLN A 52 -5.11 25.65 -1.17
N LYS A 53 -4.79 25.75 -2.46
CA LYS A 53 -5.78 25.71 -3.55
C LYS A 53 -6.55 24.38 -3.58
N TYR A 54 -5.84 23.27 -3.39
CA TYR A 54 -6.46 21.95 -3.32
C TYR A 54 -7.41 21.83 -2.12
N LEU A 55 -6.98 22.28 -0.93
CA LEU A 55 -7.82 22.30 0.27
C LEU A 55 -9.07 23.17 0.08
N ALA A 56 -8.92 24.38 -0.49
CA ALA A 56 -10.06 25.24 -0.79
C ALA A 56 -11.05 24.60 -1.77
N SER A 57 -10.55 23.89 -2.79
CA SER A 57 -11.39 23.14 -3.73
C SER A 57 -12.12 21.97 -3.05
N LEU A 58 -11.47 21.28 -2.11
CA LEU A 58 -12.12 20.23 -1.33
C LEU A 58 -13.21 20.81 -0.40
N GLU A 59 -12.94 21.92 0.28
CA GLU A 59 -13.92 22.60 1.13
C GLU A 59 -15.14 23.07 0.34
N GLU A 60 -14.94 23.58 -0.89
CA GLU A 60 -16.02 23.96 -1.80
C GLU A 60 -16.86 22.75 -2.22
N LYS A 61 -16.22 21.63 -2.58
CA LYS A 61 -16.91 20.38 -2.91
C LYS A 61 -17.71 19.82 -1.74
N CYS A 62 -17.14 19.84 -0.52
CA CYS A 62 -17.86 19.43 0.69
C CYS A 62 -19.11 20.31 0.92
N LYS A 63 -18.99 21.64 0.78
CA LYS A 63 -20.15 22.55 0.89
C LYS A 63 -21.21 22.28 -0.17
N ALA A 64 -20.80 21.98 -1.41
CA ALA A 64 -21.73 21.64 -2.48
C ALA A 64 -22.49 20.33 -2.18
N LEU A 65 -21.78 19.27 -1.77
CA LEU A 65 -22.39 18.00 -1.40
C LEU A 65 -23.31 18.13 -0.16
N GLU A 66 -22.94 18.93 0.83
CA GLU A 66 -23.80 19.21 1.98
C GLU A 66 -25.08 19.95 1.59
N ALA A 67 -25.02 20.85 0.60
CA ALA A 67 -26.19 21.53 0.07
C ALA A 67 -27.10 20.56 -0.70
N GLU A 68 -26.53 19.69 -1.53
CA GLU A 68 -27.25 18.66 -2.28
C GLU A 68 -27.95 17.67 -1.34
N VAL A 69 -27.25 17.17 -0.31
CA VAL A 69 -27.84 16.27 0.70
C VAL A 69 -28.98 16.97 1.44
N ARG A 70 -28.86 18.27 1.73
CA ARG A 70 -29.93 19.06 2.37
C ARG A 70 -31.14 19.18 1.47
N GLU A 71 -30.95 19.40 0.16
CA GLU A 71 -32.03 19.48 -0.82
C GLU A 71 -32.75 18.14 -0.99
N LEU A 72 -32.00 17.04 -1.11
CA LEU A 72 -32.54 15.67 -1.19
C LEU A 72 -33.36 15.31 0.06
N ARG A 73 -32.87 15.68 1.25
CA ARG A 73 -33.62 15.49 2.50
C ARG A 73 -34.91 16.31 2.53
N ALA A 74 -34.88 17.55 2.05
CA ALA A 74 -36.08 18.38 1.96
C ALA A 74 -37.11 17.83 0.95
N ALA A 75 -36.65 17.24 -0.16
CA ALA A 75 -37.50 16.57 -1.14
C ALA A 75 -38.13 15.30 -0.58
N ALA A 76 -37.37 14.49 0.18
CA ALA A 76 -37.88 13.29 0.82
C ALA A 76 -39.02 13.59 1.82
N VAL A 77 -38.87 14.64 2.63
CA VAL A 77 -39.93 15.06 3.58
C VAL A 77 -41.21 15.48 2.85
N LYS A 78 -41.11 16.09 1.66
CA LYS A 78 -42.29 16.46 0.86
C LYS A 78 -43.05 15.23 0.36
N LEU A 79 -42.33 14.17 -0.05
CA LEU A 79 -42.94 12.93 -0.53
C LEU A 79 -43.71 12.19 0.59
N ASP A 80 -43.17 12.15 1.81
CA ASP A 80 -43.85 11.53 2.96
C ASP A 80 -45.07 12.35 3.44
N SER A 81 -45.06 13.67 3.23
CA SER A 81 -46.18 14.54 3.59
C SER A 81 -47.34 14.54 2.59
N SER A 82 -47.25 13.79 1.49
CA SER A 82 -48.38 13.61 0.56
C SER A 82 -49.41 12.68 1.21
N PRO A 83 -50.57 13.18 1.68
CA PRO A 83 -51.55 12.37 2.36
C PRO A 83 -52.01 11.24 1.43
N ALA A 84 -52.00 10.03 1.95
CA ALA A 84 -52.46 8.83 1.29
C ALA A 84 -53.99 8.86 1.12
N ASP A 85 -54.49 9.67 0.19
CA ASP A 85 -55.88 9.64 -0.27
C ASP A 85 -56.12 8.54 -1.32
N PHE A 86 -55.14 7.66 -1.56
CA PHE A 86 -55.29 6.46 -2.39
C PHE A 86 -55.80 5.27 -1.58
N SER A 87 -56.97 5.42 -0.96
CA SER A 87 -57.77 4.31 -0.42
C SER A 87 -59.24 4.62 -0.61
N SER A 88 -59.80 4.17 -1.74
CA SER A 88 -61.17 3.67 -1.90
C SER A 88 -61.68 3.93 -3.32
N SER A 89 -61.33 3.04 -4.26
CA SER A 89 -62.24 2.56 -5.32
C SER A 89 -61.48 1.76 -6.36
N CYS A 90 -61.57 0.43 -6.30
CA CYS A 90 -61.45 -0.39 -7.50
C CYS A 90 -62.23 -1.70 -7.33
N SER A 91 -63.51 -1.63 -7.68
CA SER A 91 -64.30 -2.78 -8.12
C SER A 91 -64.86 -2.46 -9.50
N THR A 92 -64.87 -3.47 -10.37
CA THR A 92 -65.55 -3.61 -11.67
C THR A 92 -64.95 -3.00 -12.95
N SER A 93 -64.39 -3.92 -13.76
CA SER A 93 -64.71 -4.21 -15.17
C SER A 93 -64.56 -3.17 -16.29
N ALA A 94 -63.61 -3.52 -17.18
CA ALA A 94 -63.70 -3.60 -18.65
C ALA A 94 -63.85 -2.33 -19.53
N THR A 95 -62.96 -2.28 -20.53
CA THR A 95 -63.16 -1.93 -21.96
C THR A 95 -62.33 -0.75 -22.50
N ILE A 96 -61.41 -1.10 -23.40
CA ILE A 96 -60.85 -0.43 -24.59
C ILE A 96 -61.31 1.03 -24.84
N SER A 97 -60.36 1.98 -24.95
CA SER A 97 -60.15 2.78 -26.18
C SER A 97 -58.91 3.71 -26.09
N ASN A 98 -58.31 3.96 -27.26
CA ASN A 98 -57.15 4.79 -27.55
C ASN A 98 -57.39 6.31 -27.34
N GLN A 99 -56.37 7.06 -26.89
CA GLN A 99 -55.71 8.17 -27.64
C GLN A 99 -54.74 9.00 -26.75
N SER A 100 -53.49 9.07 -27.20
CA SER A 100 -52.54 10.22 -27.25
C SER A 100 -52.90 11.52 -26.49
N GLN A 101 -51.98 12.09 -25.69
CA GLN A 101 -51.01 13.16 -26.05
C GLN A 101 -50.28 13.77 -24.82
N ALA A 102 -48.99 14.16 -25.02
CA ALA A 102 -48.10 15.03 -24.21
C ALA A 102 -47.60 14.51 -22.83
N GLY A 103 -46.30 14.43 -22.49
CA GLY A 103 -45.14 15.30 -22.82
C GLY A 103 -44.96 16.36 -21.70
N GLU A 104 -43.82 16.75 -21.15
CA GLU A 104 -42.39 16.58 -21.42
C GLU A 104 -41.63 17.03 -20.13
N THR A 105 -41.14 16.14 -19.26
CA THR A 105 -40.18 16.53 -18.19
C THR A 105 -39.20 15.43 -17.76
N ASN A 106 -39.37 14.18 -18.20
CA ASN A 106 -38.59 13.04 -17.71
C ASN A 106 -37.43 12.57 -18.61
N THR A 107 -37.10 13.31 -19.67
CA THR A 107 -36.02 12.95 -20.61
C THR A 107 -34.66 13.53 -20.22
N ALA A 108 -34.59 14.68 -19.54
CA ALA A 108 -33.32 15.28 -19.12
C ALA A 108 -32.64 14.48 -18.00
N ALA A 109 -33.40 14.11 -16.95
CA ALA A 109 -32.87 13.30 -15.85
C ALA A 109 -32.42 11.89 -16.28
N LYS A 110 -33.10 11.29 -17.27
CA LYS A 110 -32.69 9.99 -17.84
C LYS A 110 -31.45 10.07 -18.73
N LEU A 111 -31.18 11.23 -19.33
CA LEU A 111 -29.97 11.42 -20.15
C LEU A 111 -28.74 11.59 -19.25
N GLU A 112 -28.86 12.36 -18.16
CA GLU A 112 -27.76 12.58 -17.20
C GLU A 112 -27.39 11.31 -16.42
N THR A 113 -28.37 10.48 -16.04
CA THR A 113 -28.07 9.18 -15.38
C THR A 113 -27.38 8.20 -16.33
N ASN A 114 -27.77 8.17 -17.61
CA ASN A 114 -27.13 7.31 -18.61
C ASN A 114 -25.71 7.76 -18.96
N GLU A 115 -25.45 9.07 -18.94
CA GLU A 115 -24.10 9.61 -19.19
C GLU A 115 -23.18 9.39 -17.99
N ALA A 116 -23.71 9.49 -16.75
CA ALA A 116 -22.98 9.13 -15.54
C ALA A 116 -22.65 7.63 -15.47
N GLU A 117 -23.60 6.75 -15.80
CA GLU A 117 -23.36 5.29 -15.89
C GLU A 117 -22.35 4.93 -16.98
N LYS A 118 -22.38 5.63 -18.11
CA LYS A 118 -21.41 5.45 -19.20
C LYS A 118 -20.01 5.91 -18.80
N ILE A 119 -19.88 7.07 -18.15
CA ILE A 119 -18.59 7.56 -17.63
C ILE A 119 -18.06 6.61 -16.54
N PHE A 120 -18.93 6.07 -15.69
CA PHE A 120 -18.55 5.06 -14.69
C PHE A 120 -18.09 3.76 -15.35
N GLY A 121 -18.78 3.29 -16.40
CA GLY A 121 -18.40 2.10 -17.15
C GLY A 121 -17.08 2.25 -17.91
N GLU A 122 -16.81 3.44 -18.48
CA GLU A 122 -15.53 3.74 -19.15
C GLU A 122 -14.37 3.88 -18.14
N MET A 123 -14.62 4.47 -16.97
CA MET A 123 -13.64 4.55 -15.89
C MET A 123 -13.35 3.16 -15.28
N GLU A 124 -14.37 2.31 -15.15
CA GLU A 124 -14.25 0.91 -14.72
C GLU A 124 -13.45 0.08 -15.73
N ALA A 125 -13.66 0.27 -17.04
CA ALA A 125 -12.86 -0.39 -18.09
C ALA A 125 -11.37 0.01 -18.04
N VAL A 126 -11.05 1.26 -17.73
CA VAL A 126 -9.66 1.75 -17.58
C VAL A 126 -9.03 1.27 -16.27
N MET A 127 -9.81 1.14 -15.20
CA MET A 127 -9.34 0.64 -13.90
C MET A 127 -9.19 -0.88 -13.86
N CYS A 128 -9.94 -1.64 -14.65
CA CYS A 128 -9.86 -3.11 -14.74
C CYS A 128 -8.58 -3.65 -15.40
N LEU A 129 -7.77 -2.81 -16.05
CA LEU A 129 -6.43 -3.18 -16.54
C LEU A 129 -5.39 -3.29 -15.40
N ASN A 130 -5.74 -2.85 -14.19
CA ASN A 130 -4.93 -3.02 -13.00
C ASN A 130 -5.72 -3.79 -11.93
N PRO A 131 -5.35 -5.05 -11.60
CA PRO A 131 -6.07 -5.86 -10.62
C PRO A 131 -6.12 -5.21 -9.23
N VAL A 132 -5.16 -4.32 -8.91
CA VAL A 132 -5.18 -3.54 -7.65
C VAL A 132 -6.29 -2.49 -7.67
N CYS A 133 -6.54 -1.84 -8.81
CA CYS A 133 -7.63 -0.86 -8.94
C CYS A 133 -9.00 -1.55 -8.94
N ALA A 134 -9.12 -2.73 -9.53
CA ALA A 134 -10.33 -3.56 -9.44
C ALA A 134 -10.62 -3.96 -7.99
N ALA A 135 -9.59 -4.43 -7.25
CA ALA A 135 -9.72 -4.77 -5.83
C ALA A 135 -10.07 -3.55 -4.96
N GLN A 136 -9.44 -2.40 -5.19
CA GLN A 136 -9.76 -1.15 -4.49
C GLN A 136 -11.20 -0.67 -4.80
N THR A 137 -11.66 -0.83 -6.03
CA THR A 137 -13.04 -0.50 -6.42
C THR A 137 -14.03 -1.44 -5.74
N ALA A 138 -13.71 -2.73 -5.64
CA ALA A 138 -14.51 -3.70 -4.90
C ALA A 138 -14.58 -3.35 -3.40
N ILE A 139 -13.46 -2.96 -2.77
CA ILE A 139 -13.43 -2.49 -1.37
C ILE A 139 -14.35 -1.26 -1.19
N LEU A 140 -14.21 -0.27 -2.08
CA LEU A 140 -15.05 0.94 -2.06
C LEU A 140 -16.54 0.60 -2.18
N ARG A 141 -16.91 -0.32 -3.07
CA ARG A 141 -18.29 -0.82 -3.21
C ARG A 141 -18.80 -1.47 -1.92
N THR A 142 -17.99 -2.30 -1.28
CA THR A 142 -18.37 -2.95 -0.02
C THR A 142 -18.55 -1.95 1.12
N HIS A 143 -17.67 -0.95 1.24
CA HIS A 143 -17.83 0.14 2.23
C HIS A 143 -19.09 0.97 1.97
N ILE A 144 -19.38 1.32 0.72
CA ILE A 144 -20.60 2.03 0.36
C ILE A 144 -21.84 1.21 0.76
N ALA A 145 -21.86 -0.09 0.46
CA ALA A 145 -22.97 -0.97 0.83
C ALA A 145 -23.14 -1.08 2.36
N GLN A 146 -22.04 -1.16 3.12
CA GLN A 146 -22.08 -1.18 4.59
C GLN A 146 -22.63 0.14 5.17
N LEU A 147 -22.22 1.28 4.64
CA LEU A 147 -22.75 2.59 5.05
C LEU A 147 -24.25 2.72 4.72
N GLN A 148 -24.68 2.23 3.56
CA GLN A 148 -26.10 2.17 3.19
C GLN A 148 -26.92 1.31 4.15
N LEU A 149 -26.40 0.16 4.57
CA LEU A 149 -27.04 -0.72 5.55
C LEU A 149 -27.15 -0.07 6.94
N GLN A 150 -26.08 0.59 7.40
CA GLN A 150 -26.08 1.34 8.66
C GLN A 150 -27.12 2.47 8.64
N LEU A 151 -27.22 3.18 7.52
CA LEU A 151 -28.21 4.25 7.34
C LEU A 151 -29.65 3.69 7.39
N ALA A 152 -29.92 2.57 6.69
CA ALA A 152 -31.22 1.91 6.71
C ALA A 152 -31.63 1.46 8.12
N ASN A 153 -30.71 0.89 8.90
CA ASN A 153 -30.96 0.48 10.29
C ASN A 153 -31.23 1.68 11.22
N THR A 154 -30.55 2.81 10.99
CA THR A 154 -30.79 4.04 11.76
C THR A 154 -32.18 4.61 11.46
N LEU A 155 -32.64 4.54 10.22
CA LEU A 155 -33.98 4.99 9.82
C LEU A 155 -35.07 4.10 10.45
N LEU A 156 -34.90 2.78 10.42
CA LEU A 156 -35.85 1.82 11.02
C LEU A 156 -35.99 1.96 12.54
N THR A 157 -34.93 2.36 13.24
CA THR A 157 -34.92 2.51 14.71
C THR A 157 -35.38 3.88 15.19
N SER A 158 -35.52 4.86 14.28
CA SER A 158 -35.91 6.23 14.59
C SER A 158 -37.42 6.52 14.50
N ALA A 159 -38.25 5.52 14.20
CA ALA A 159 -39.70 5.69 14.16
C ALA A 159 -40.24 6.01 15.57
N PRO A 160 -40.93 7.16 15.78
CA PRO A 160 -41.45 7.51 17.09
C PRO A 160 -42.60 6.57 17.46
N ILE A 161 -42.44 5.83 18.55
CA ILE A 161 -43.52 5.06 19.17
C ILE A 161 -44.55 6.06 19.70
N THR A 162 -45.61 6.31 18.94
CA THR A 162 -46.81 6.97 19.45
C THR A 162 -47.47 6.05 20.47
N ASN A 163 -47.27 6.39 21.75
CA ASN A 163 -47.96 5.78 22.88
C ASN A 163 -49.48 5.98 22.74
N ILE A 164 -50.19 4.93 22.35
CA ILE A 164 -51.64 4.84 22.54
C ILE A 164 -51.88 4.22 23.92
N SER A 165 -52.21 5.07 24.89
CA SER A 165 -52.67 4.66 26.22
C SER A 165 -54.14 4.26 26.13
N ALA A 166 -54.44 2.96 26.33
CA ALA A 166 -55.79 2.48 26.60
C ALA A 166 -55.80 1.59 27.85
N ASN A 167 -56.17 2.25 28.95
CA ASN A 167 -56.91 1.83 30.13
C ASN A 167 -57.48 0.38 30.15
N LEU A 168 -57.23 -0.37 31.24
CA LEU A 168 -58.19 -1.33 31.86
C LEU A 168 -57.69 -1.82 33.23
N ASN A 169 -58.45 -1.48 34.28
CA ASN A 169 -58.50 -2.13 35.60
C ASN A 169 -58.99 -3.60 35.44
N SER A 170 -58.83 -4.60 36.31
CA SER A 170 -58.80 -4.71 37.78
C SER A 170 -58.50 -6.18 38.19
N SER A 171 -58.14 -6.40 39.47
CA SER A 171 -58.52 -7.51 40.38
C SER A 171 -57.45 -8.49 40.93
N SER A 172 -57.08 -8.24 42.20
CA SER A 172 -56.97 -9.16 43.37
C SER A 172 -56.14 -10.47 43.37
N SER A 173 -55.04 -10.45 44.17
CA SER A 173 -54.66 -11.30 45.36
C SER A 173 -54.85 -12.85 45.35
N PRO A 174 -54.12 -13.71 46.14
CA PRO A 174 -53.14 -13.47 47.23
C PRO A 174 -51.82 -14.29 47.20
N GLN A 175 -50.90 -13.91 48.10
CA GLN A 175 -49.61 -14.58 48.45
C GLN A 175 -49.74 -16.02 49.00
N PRO A 176 -48.61 -16.76 49.09
CA PRO A 176 -48.04 -17.01 50.42
C PRO A 176 -46.49 -16.94 50.51
N LYS A 177 -46.01 -17.15 51.74
CA LYS A 177 -44.76 -16.74 52.40
C LYS A 177 -43.58 -17.74 52.31
N ASN A 178 -42.38 -17.20 52.57
CA ASN A 178 -41.17 -17.80 53.19
C ASN A 178 -40.17 -18.62 52.32
N PRO A 179 -38.91 -18.84 52.77
CA PRO A 179 -37.87 -17.86 53.11
C PRO A 179 -36.46 -18.22 52.52
N LEU A 180 -35.48 -17.35 52.77
CA LEU A 180 -34.03 -17.45 52.49
C LEU A 180 -33.32 -18.78 52.92
N PRO A 181 -32.13 -19.06 52.35
CA PRO A 181 -30.86 -18.87 53.10
C PRO A 181 -29.71 -18.23 52.26
N GLN A 182 -28.91 -17.30 52.81
CA GLN A 182 -27.49 -17.46 53.29
C GLN A 182 -26.50 -18.06 52.26
N SER A 183 -25.23 -17.67 52.09
CA SER A 183 -24.35 -16.56 52.52
C SER A 183 -22.97 -16.73 51.82
N LEU A 184 -22.13 -15.65 51.79
CA LEU A 184 -20.65 -15.57 51.62
C LEU A 184 -19.97 -15.55 50.22
N PRO A 185 -18.73 -15.02 50.09
CA PRO A 185 -18.20 -13.76 50.61
C PRO A 185 -17.40 -12.90 49.57
N ASN A 186 -17.23 -11.62 49.93
CA ASN A 186 -16.26 -10.67 49.38
C ASN A 186 -14.80 -11.14 49.48
N ILE A 187 -14.01 -10.92 48.42
CA ILE A 187 -12.54 -10.79 48.49
C ILE A 187 -12.11 -9.53 47.72
N LEU A 188 -11.25 -8.75 48.40
CA LEU A 188 -10.50 -7.54 48.01
C LEU A 188 -9.78 -7.68 46.64
N SER A 189 -9.39 -6.65 45.88
CA SER A 189 -8.62 -5.43 46.21
C SER A 189 -8.60 -4.53 44.95
N GLN A 190 -9.06 -3.27 44.95
CA GLN A 190 -8.24 -2.05 45.10
C GLN A 190 -6.75 -2.17 44.75
N ASN A 191 -6.30 -1.53 43.66
CA ASN A 191 -5.43 -0.33 43.71
C ASN A 191 -4.80 0.06 42.34
N ASN A 192 -4.62 1.38 42.19
CA ASN A 192 -3.71 2.12 41.30
C ASN A 192 -4.23 2.63 39.95
N GLU A 193 -5.04 3.67 40.01
CA GLU A 193 -4.94 4.83 39.12
C GLU A 193 -4.44 6.01 39.94
N GLN A 194 -3.24 6.55 39.65
CA GLN A 194 -2.91 7.99 39.72
C GLN A 194 -1.40 8.30 39.50
N LEU A 195 -1.18 9.46 38.85
CA LEU A 195 0.06 10.21 38.60
C LEU A 195 1.02 9.63 37.53
N PHE A 196 1.45 10.38 36.51
CA PHE A 196 1.95 11.77 36.55
C PHE A 196 1.58 12.61 35.31
N ASP A 197 1.06 13.80 35.57
CA ASP A 197 1.39 15.02 34.82
C ASP A 197 2.84 15.41 35.14
N ASN A 198 3.63 15.78 34.13
CA ASN A 198 4.74 16.72 34.30
C ASN A 198 5.19 17.28 32.95
N SER A 199 4.80 18.52 32.71
CA SER A 199 5.45 19.44 31.79
C SER A 199 6.41 20.31 32.60
N ASN A 200 7.70 20.33 32.24
CA ASN A 200 8.46 21.54 31.90
C ASN A 200 10.00 21.38 31.91
N VAL A 201 10.60 21.84 30.80
CA VAL A 201 11.77 22.72 30.69
C VAL A 201 13.13 22.21 31.21
N LEU A 202 14.07 22.01 30.27
CA LEU A 202 15.37 22.72 30.22
C LEU A 202 16.07 22.45 28.88
N GLY A 203 16.54 23.51 28.23
CA GLY A 203 17.33 23.44 27.01
C GLY A 203 18.79 23.10 27.29
N LEU A 204 19.47 22.57 26.27
CA LEU A 204 20.92 22.66 26.12
C LEU A 204 21.30 22.40 24.65
N HIS A 205 22.08 23.35 24.13
CA HIS A 205 22.81 23.28 22.88
C HIS A 205 23.66 22.00 22.82
N HIS A 206 23.72 21.34 21.67
CA HIS A 206 24.97 20.93 21.01
C HIS A 206 24.68 20.59 19.53
N SER A 207 25.03 21.54 18.67
CA SER A 207 25.38 21.30 17.29
C SER A 207 26.73 20.61 17.27
N ASP A 208 26.80 19.38 16.74
CA ASP A 208 28.06 18.90 16.17
C ASP A 208 27.81 17.90 15.03
N SER A 209 28.68 18.06 14.04
CA SER A 209 28.67 17.48 12.71
C SER A 209 28.78 15.94 12.70
N VAL A 210 27.78 15.27 12.12
CA VAL A 210 27.81 13.83 11.78
C VAL A 210 28.02 13.61 10.25
N SER A 211 28.44 14.64 9.53
CA SER A 211 28.56 14.59 8.06
C SER A 211 29.76 13.81 7.52
N SER A 212 30.69 13.34 8.38
CA SER A 212 31.96 12.75 7.92
C SER A 212 32.14 11.26 8.23
N PHE A 213 31.15 10.59 8.82
CA PHE A 213 31.26 9.16 9.18
C PHE A 213 30.47 8.23 8.26
N ILE A 214 29.73 8.77 7.29
CA ILE A 214 28.88 8.00 6.37
C ILE A 214 29.60 7.66 5.05
N ASP A 215 30.72 8.33 4.72
CA ASP A 215 31.35 8.18 3.40
C ASP A 215 32.28 6.95 3.27
N SER A 216 32.86 6.40 4.35
CA SER A 216 33.82 5.30 4.22
C SER A 216 33.19 3.92 4.03
N ASP A 217 31.99 3.69 4.58
CA ASP A 217 31.23 2.45 4.37
C ASP A 217 30.37 2.51 3.08
N PHE A 218 30.35 3.67 2.41
CA PHE A 218 29.59 3.94 1.19
C PHE A 218 30.28 3.43 -0.08
N ASP A 219 31.62 3.48 -0.13
CA ASP A 219 32.40 3.02 -1.28
C ASP A 219 32.44 1.49 -1.41
N TRP A 220 32.41 0.73 -0.31
CA TRP A 220 32.35 -0.73 -0.37
C TRP A 220 31.00 -1.23 -0.93
N LEU A 221 29.90 -0.50 -0.68
CA LEU A 221 28.54 -0.87 -1.07
C LEU A 221 28.20 -0.54 -2.53
N MET A 222 28.93 0.40 -3.15
CA MET A 222 28.76 0.77 -4.57
C MET A 222 29.81 0.12 -5.48
N ASN A 223 30.96 -0.31 -4.94
CA ASN A 223 32.00 -0.99 -5.73
C ASN A 223 31.65 -2.45 -6.07
N ASP A 224 30.75 -3.10 -5.32
CA ASP A 224 30.36 -4.51 -5.58
C ASP A 224 29.35 -4.66 -6.73
N VAL A 225 28.77 -3.57 -7.24
CA VAL A 225 27.88 -3.54 -8.42
C VAL A 225 28.64 -3.11 -9.69
N GLY A 226 29.96 -2.93 -9.57
CA GLY A 226 30.78 -2.20 -10.54
C GLY A 226 31.78 -3.01 -11.36
N ASP A 227 31.60 -4.32 -11.61
CA ASP A 227 32.53 -5.04 -12.51
C ASP A 227 31.99 -6.31 -13.23
N VAL A 228 30.73 -6.31 -13.70
CA VAL A 228 30.16 -7.45 -14.47
C VAL A 228 30.07 -7.19 -15.98
N THR A 229 30.79 -6.18 -16.51
CA THR A 229 30.94 -6.03 -17.98
C THR A 229 32.41 -5.86 -18.38
N GLY A 230 33.18 -6.93 -18.23
CA GLY A 230 34.53 -7.09 -18.79
C GLY A 230 34.53 -7.22 -20.33
N MET A 231 33.88 -6.31 -21.05
CA MET A 231 33.89 -6.23 -22.52
C MET A 231 34.43 -4.86 -22.96
N PRO A 232 35.54 -4.82 -23.74
CA PRO A 232 36.12 -3.57 -24.20
C PRO A 232 35.15 -2.84 -25.15
N ARG A 233 34.73 -1.66 -24.72
CA ARG A 233 33.74 -0.77 -25.36
C ARG A 233 34.18 -0.13 -26.69
N SER A 234 35.24 -0.63 -27.32
CA SER A 234 35.96 0.12 -28.37
C SER A 234 35.64 -0.26 -29.82
N ASN A 235 34.70 -1.17 -30.12
CA ASN A 235 34.53 -1.68 -31.51
C ASN A 235 33.10 -1.73 -32.08
N LEU A 236 32.13 -0.96 -31.56
CA LEU A 236 30.73 -1.02 -32.06
C LEU A 236 30.11 0.32 -32.49
N GLU A 237 30.91 1.29 -32.95
CA GLU A 237 30.38 2.60 -33.40
C GLU A 237 30.68 2.96 -34.88
N SER A 238 31.24 2.07 -35.70
CA SER A 238 31.64 2.42 -37.07
C SER A 238 30.69 1.95 -38.19
N ALA A 239 29.43 1.60 -37.93
CA ALA A 239 28.52 1.15 -38.99
C ALA A 239 27.05 1.53 -38.76
N ILE A 240 26.72 2.82 -38.63
CA ILE A 240 25.35 3.30 -38.84
C ILE A 240 25.40 4.59 -39.70
N PRO A 241 24.70 4.67 -40.85
CA PRO A 241 24.68 5.85 -41.71
C PRO A 241 24.06 7.06 -41.01
N ALA A 242 24.72 8.21 -41.13
CA ALA A 242 24.37 9.50 -40.53
C ALA A 242 23.16 10.21 -41.19
N SER A 243 22.05 9.51 -41.45
CA SER A 243 20.91 10.08 -42.18
C SER A 243 19.55 9.73 -41.59
N ILE A 244 19.36 9.88 -40.28
CA ILE A 244 18.04 10.11 -39.66
C ILE A 244 18.26 11.08 -38.48
N MET A 245 18.40 12.36 -38.78
CA MET A 245 18.22 13.43 -37.79
C MET A 245 16.87 14.07 -38.02
N THR A 246 16.21 14.43 -36.91
CA THR A 246 15.00 15.26 -36.73
C THR A 246 13.68 14.55 -36.44
N SER A 247 13.67 13.74 -35.39
CA SER A 247 12.55 13.68 -34.44
C SER A 247 13.09 13.29 -33.06
N SER A 248 13.98 14.13 -32.52
CA SER A 248 14.31 14.14 -31.09
C SER A 248 13.13 14.76 -30.32
N SER A 249 11.99 14.08 -30.36
CA SER A 249 10.87 14.34 -29.46
C SER A 249 11.37 14.06 -28.06
N PHE A 250 11.74 15.14 -27.39
CA PHE A 250 11.83 15.35 -25.96
C PHE A 250 11.06 14.26 -25.19
N GLU A 251 11.72 13.14 -24.86
CA GLU A 251 11.25 12.28 -23.78
C GLU A 251 11.44 13.09 -22.50
N GLN A 252 10.49 13.98 -22.24
CA GLN A 252 10.33 14.60 -20.94
C GLN A 252 9.90 13.48 -20.02
N ARG A 253 10.89 12.72 -19.53
CA ARG A 253 10.69 11.68 -18.54
C ARG A 253 10.17 12.40 -17.31
N CYS A 254 8.85 12.39 -17.15
CA CYS A 254 8.20 12.71 -15.88
C CYS A 254 8.70 11.67 -14.87
N THR A 255 9.82 11.97 -14.24
CA THR A 255 10.33 11.21 -13.10
C THR A 255 9.26 11.33 -12.02
N MET A 256 8.67 10.21 -11.62
CA MET A 256 7.76 10.25 -10.49
C MET A 256 8.51 10.78 -9.26
N PRO A 257 7.89 11.66 -8.47
CA PRO A 257 8.43 11.99 -7.16
C PRO A 257 8.55 10.73 -6.31
N SER A 258 9.48 10.73 -5.35
CA SER A 258 9.62 9.61 -4.42
C SER A 258 8.44 9.54 -3.46
N SER A 259 8.22 8.39 -2.79
CA SER A 259 7.14 8.30 -1.81
C SER A 259 7.38 9.26 -0.63
N GLU A 260 8.64 9.48 -0.23
CA GLU A 260 8.98 10.47 0.79
C GLU A 260 8.64 11.91 0.37
N GLN A 261 8.84 12.26 -0.90
CA GLN A 261 8.47 13.58 -1.42
C GLN A 261 6.95 13.79 -1.45
N LEU A 262 6.19 12.73 -1.68
CA LEU A 262 4.72 12.78 -1.76
C LEU A 262 4.06 12.79 -0.37
N TYR A 263 4.55 11.96 0.55
CA TYR A 263 3.85 11.64 1.80
C TYR A 263 4.62 12.04 3.06
N GLY A 264 5.88 12.46 2.94
CA GLY A 264 6.76 12.77 4.07
C GLY A 264 7.66 11.60 4.47
N PRO A 265 8.46 11.73 5.53
CA PRO A 265 9.36 10.67 5.97
C PRO A 265 8.59 9.44 6.49
N ALA A 266 9.13 8.25 6.21
CA ALA A 266 8.59 7.00 6.75
C ALA A 266 8.70 6.94 8.28
N LEU A 267 7.72 6.32 8.93
CA LEU A 267 7.65 6.17 10.39
C LEU A 267 8.39 4.90 10.83
N THR A 268 9.72 4.98 10.91
CA THR A 268 10.59 3.84 11.25
C THR A 268 11.03 3.77 12.71
N ASP A 269 10.99 4.88 13.45
CA ASP A 269 11.58 4.95 14.78
C ASP A 269 10.87 4.05 15.80
N GLU A 270 9.54 4.05 15.81
CA GLU A 270 8.76 3.19 16.71
C GLU A 270 9.00 1.71 16.40
N PHE A 271 8.97 1.35 15.12
CA PHE A 271 9.24 -0.01 14.63
C PHE A 271 10.63 -0.49 15.03
N LYS A 272 11.65 0.36 14.82
CA LYS A 272 13.04 0.13 15.22
C LYS A 272 13.17 -0.08 16.73
N ASN A 273 12.51 0.75 17.53
CA ASN A 273 12.54 0.64 18.99
C ASN A 273 11.88 -0.66 19.48
N LYS A 274 10.70 -1.01 18.93
CA LYS A 274 10.01 -2.27 19.24
C LYS A 274 10.86 -3.49 18.92
N LEU A 275 11.48 -3.56 17.75
CA LEU A 275 12.38 -4.67 17.40
C LEU A 275 13.61 -4.76 18.31
N LYS A 276 14.18 -3.62 18.73
CA LYS A 276 15.33 -3.61 19.65
C LYS A 276 14.98 -4.06 21.08
N CYS A 277 13.69 -4.07 21.45
CA CYS A 277 13.25 -4.61 22.74
C CYS A 277 13.26 -6.15 22.78
N ILE A 278 13.25 -6.83 21.63
CA ILE A 278 13.27 -8.29 21.55
C ILE A 278 14.63 -8.82 21.98
N LYS A 279 14.66 -9.73 22.96
CA LYS A 279 15.88 -10.20 23.63
C LYS A 279 16.91 -10.75 22.63
N SER A 280 16.49 -11.62 21.72
CA SER A 280 17.40 -12.21 20.73
C SER A 280 17.99 -11.19 19.72
N LEU A 281 17.33 -10.04 19.52
CA LEU A 281 17.80 -8.98 18.61
C LEU A 281 18.68 -7.93 19.30
N GLN A 282 18.70 -7.86 20.64
CA GLN A 282 19.51 -6.89 21.40
C GLN A 282 21.02 -7.04 21.15
N THR A 283 21.50 -8.26 20.90
CA THR A 283 22.90 -8.51 20.54
C THR A 283 23.20 -8.20 19.07
N ASN A 284 22.18 -8.10 18.22
CA ASN A 284 22.26 -7.95 16.77
C ASN A 284 21.55 -6.68 16.27
N THR A 285 21.59 -5.59 17.05
CA THR A 285 20.90 -4.32 16.74
C THR A 285 21.21 -3.74 15.36
N LYS A 286 22.40 -4.03 14.81
CA LYS A 286 22.82 -3.63 13.46
C LYS A 286 21.91 -4.16 12.35
N VAL A 287 21.32 -5.36 12.52
CA VAL A 287 20.38 -5.93 11.53
C VAL A 287 19.09 -5.11 11.50
N VAL A 288 18.58 -4.72 12.68
CA VAL A 288 17.41 -3.85 12.81
C VAL A 288 17.68 -2.48 12.17
N ASP A 289 18.85 -1.89 12.47
CA ASP A 289 19.25 -0.59 11.91
C ASP A 289 19.32 -0.65 10.37
N ARG A 290 19.98 -1.68 9.82
CA ARG A 290 20.09 -1.86 8.36
C ARG A 290 18.75 -2.03 7.67
N MET A 291 17.84 -2.84 8.24
CA MET A 291 16.50 -3.03 7.67
C MET A 291 15.75 -1.69 7.56
N CYS A 292 15.78 -0.88 8.63
CA CYS A 292 15.16 0.44 8.63
C CYS A 292 15.82 1.40 7.63
N ASP A 293 17.15 1.41 7.57
CA ASP A 293 17.91 2.26 6.64
C ASP A 293 17.62 1.90 5.17
N ILE A 294 17.49 0.60 4.87
CA ILE A 294 17.09 0.14 3.53
C ILE A 294 15.68 0.63 3.21
N TYR A 295 14.73 0.54 4.14
CA TYR A 295 13.36 1.02 3.91
C TYR A 295 13.33 2.53 3.64
N ILE A 296 14.05 3.34 4.43
CA ILE A 296 14.16 4.79 4.22
C ILE A 296 14.79 5.10 2.84
N ARG A 297 15.81 4.35 2.42
CA ARG A 297 16.39 4.50 1.08
C ARG A 297 15.38 4.13 -0.01
N LEU A 298 14.61 3.07 0.22
CA LEU A 298 13.57 2.61 -0.69
C LEU A 298 12.50 3.70 -0.88
N THR A 299 12.01 4.34 0.18
CA THR A 299 11.02 5.44 0.08
C THR A 299 11.55 6.71 -0.60
N ARG A 300 12.87 6.90 -0.63
CA ARG A 300 13.55 8.00 -1.35
C ARG A 300 13.80 7.72 -2.83
N THR A 301 13.64 6.47 -3.25
CA THR A 301 14.00 6.04 -4.61
C THR A 301 12.90 6.39 -5.61
N THR A 302 13.31 6.89 -6.77
CA THR A 302 12.43 7.17 -7.93
C THR A 302 12.72 6.26 -9.13
N ASP A 303 13.83 5.52 -9.09
CA ASP A 303 14.23 4.58 -10.14
C ASP A 303 13.70 3.18 -9.83
N THR A 304 13.00 2.57 -10.78
CA THR A 304 12.38 1.26 -10.60
C THR A 304 13.41 0.14 -10.39
N LYS A 305 14.57 0.18 -11.07
CA LYS A 305 15.58 -0.87 -10.91
C LYS A 305 16.23 -0.81 -9.54
N THR A 306 16.60 0.39 -9.08
CA THR A 306 17.12 0.60 -7.73
C THR A 306 16.09 0.20 -6.67
N ALA A 307 14.81 0.55 -6.86
CA ALA A 307 13.75 0.17 -5.93
C ALA A 307 13.61 -1.35 -5.80
N ARG A 308 13.64 -2.07 -6.93
CA ARG A 308 13.60 -3.55 -6.95
C ARG A 308 14.78 -4.17 -6.19
N VAL A 309 16.01 -3.67 -6.39
CA VAL A 309 17.20 -4.15 -5.67
C VAL A 309 17.11 -3.86 -4.17
N LEU A 310 16.72 -2.64 -3.78
CA LEU A 310 16.54 -2.29 -2.37
C LEU A 310 15.45 -3.12 -1.71
N PHE A 311 14.37 -3.43 -2.42
CA PHE A 311 13.31 -4.30 -1.94
C PHE A 311 13.81 -5.72 -1.66
N LEU A 312 14.59 -6.32 -2.57
CA LEU A 312 15.18 -7.66 -2.35
C LEU A 312 16.09 -7.69 -1.12
N ARG A 313 16.94 -6.67 -0.97
CA ARG A 313 17.80 -6.50 0.21
C ARG A 313 16.99 -6.37 1.49
N MET A 314 15.86 -5.65 1.45
CA MET A 314 14.95 -5.52 2.57
C MET A 314 14.35 -6.88 2.96
N VAL A 315 13.87 -7.66 1.99
CA VAL A 315 13.33 -9.01 2.23
C VAL A 315 14.39 -9.91 2.88
N ARG A 316 15.65 -9.83 2.45
CA ARG A 316 16.75 -10.58 3.07
C ARG A 316 16.99 -10.18 4.52
N GLU A 317 17.06 -8.88 4.83
CA GLU A 317 17.23 -8.44 6.23
C GLU A 317 15.99 -8.78 7.08
N MET A 318 14.77 -8.77 6.51
CA MET A 318 13.57 -9.25 7.19
C MET A 318 13.67 -10.74 7.55
N ASN A 319 14.14 -11.58 6.61
CA ASN A 319 14.38 -12.99 6.89
C ASN A 319 15.42 -13.16 8.00
N ARG A 320 16.55 -12.45 7.89
CA ARG A 320 17.61 -12.48 8.89
C ARG A 320 17.11 -12.08 10.29
N LEU A 321 16.22 -11.10 10.40
CA LEU A 321 15.59 -10.74 11.68
C LEU A 321 14.80 -11.92 12.26
N THR A 322 13.97 -12.59 11.45
CA THR A 322 13.20 -13.75 11.91
C THR A 322 14.09 -14.94 12.30
N ASP A 323 15.22 -15.13 11.62
CA ASP A 323 16.12 -16.27 11.89
C ASP A 323 16.91 -16.12 13.18
N LEU A 324 17.21 -14.88 13.55
CA LEU A 324 17.87 -14.56 14.83
C LEU A 324 16.94 -14.73 16.03
N CYS A 325 15.63 -14.83 15.81
CA CYS A 325 14.62 -14.93 16.86
C CYS A 325 14.26 -16.38 17.19
N THR A 326 13.92 -16.62 18.47
CA THR A 326 13.24 -17.85 18.88
C THR A 326 11.84 -17.94 18.24
N VAL A 327 11.24 -19.14 18.22
CA VAL A 327 9.89 -19.34 17.63
C VAL A 327 8.85 -18.40 18.25
N VAL A 328 8.92 -18.15 19.56
CA VAL A 328 8.00 -17.24 20.26
C VAL A 328 8.25 -15.78 19.84
N GLU A 329 9.51 -15.36 19.78
CA GLU A 329 9.87 -13.99 19.37
C GLU A 329 9.58 -13.73 17.88
N ARG A 330 9.55 -14.75 17.02
CA ARG A 330 9.16 -14.58 15.61
C ARG A 330 7.72 -14.10 15.47
N VAL A 331 6.81 -14.57 16.34
CA VAL A 331 5.42 -14.09 16.37
C VAL A 331 5.39 -12.61 16.72
N GLU A 332 6.18 -12.19 17.72
CA GLU A 332 6.30 -10.79 18.12
C GLU A 332 6.88 -9.91 17.00
N VAL A 333 7.93 -10.38 16.31
CA VAL A 333 8.47 -9.71 15.11
C VAL A 333 7.40 -9.53 14.03
N ILE A 334 6.60 -10.57 13.77
CA ILE A 334 5.53 -10.53 12.77
C ILE A 334 4.43 -9.54 13.15
N GLU A 335 4.04 -9.49 14.43
CA GLU A 335 3.08 -8.48 14.91
C GLU A 335 3.59 -7.05 14.75
N ILE A 336 4.89 -6.84 15.01
CA ILE A 336 5.56 -5.56 14.82
C ILE A 336 5.59 -5.19 13.31
N PHE A 337 5.83 -6.15 12.42
CA PHE A 337 5.74 -5.93 10.97
C PHE A 337 4.33 -5.56 10.50
N SER A 338 3.30 -6.27 10.99
CA SER A 338 1.89 -5.95 10.68
C SER A 338 1.53 -4.50 11.04
N GLU A 339 2.04 -4.02 12.17
CA GLU A 339 1.85 -2.65 12.62
C GLU A 339 2.63 -1.65 11.76
N PHE A 340 3.90 -1.95 11.46
CA PHE A 340 4.73 -1.12 10.60
C PHE A 340 4.14 -0.92 9.19
N TYR A 341 3.61 -1.99 8.59
CA TYR A 341 2.88 -1.93 7.33
C TYR A 341 1.63 -1.04 7.43
N THR A 342 0.93 -1.08 8.57
CA THR A 342 -0.26 -0.23 8.78
C THR A 342 0.13 1.24 8.76
N LEU A 343 1.19 1.60 9.50
CA LEU A 343 1.68 2.97 9.63
C LEU A 343 2.25 3.52 8.32
N ASN A 344 2.84 2.65 7.48
CA ASN A 344 3.51 3.06 6.25
C ASN A 344 2.81 2.57 4.96
N SER A 345 1.55 2.15 5.05
CA SER A 345 0.79 1.56 3.94
C SER A 345 0.78 2.42 2.67
N ILE A 346 0.73 3.75 2.81
CA ILE A 346 0.75 4.69 1.68
C ILE A 346 2.11 4.66 0.96
N HIS A 347 3.21 4.53 1.70
CA HIS A 347 4.54 4.36 1.11
C HIS A 347 4.64 3.01 0.40
N ASP A 348 4.15 1.94 1.04
CA ASP A 348 4.19 0.59 0.46
C ASP A 348 3.40 0.52 -0.85
N THR A 349 2.19 1.07 -0.90
CA THR A 349 1.39 1.14 -2.13
C THR A 349 2.11 1.91 -3.24
N HIS A 350 2.75 3.04 -2.93
CA HIS A 350 3.54 3.78 -3.91
C HIS A 350 4.74 2.97 -4.41
N LEU A 351 5.46 2.31 -3.50
CA LEU A 351 6.63 1.50 -3.84
C LEU A 351 6.27 0.31 -4.72
N HIS A 352 5.16 -0.38 -4.42
CA HIS A 352 4.63 -1.43 -5.29
C HIS A 352 4.29 -0.88 -6.68
N SER A 353 3.58 0.25 -6.75
CA SER A 353 3.30 0.90 -8.04
C SER A 353 4.58 1.21 -8.82
N LEU A 354 5.61 1.75 -8.15
CA LEU A 354 6.92 2.05 -8.75
C LEU A 354 7.63 0.80 -9.29
N MET A 355 7.62 -0.30 -8.52
CA MET A 355 8.27 -1.56 -8.88
C MET A 355 7.58 -2.29 -10.04
N ASN A 356 6.30 -2.00 -10.29
CA ASN A 356 5.47 -2.70 -11.26
C ASN A 356 5.37 -2.03 -12.63
N ARG A 357 5.91 -0.81 -12.77
CA ARG A 357 5.80 -0.02 -14.01
C ARG A 357 6.32 -0.71 -15.27
N PHE A 358 7.31 -1.58 -15.12
CA PHE A 358 7.93 -2.29 -16.25
C PHE A 358 7.64 -3.79 -16.22
N GLN A 359 6.74 -4.22 -15.34
CA GLN A 359 6.33 -5.61 -15.30
C GLN A 359 5.37 -5.84 -16.47
N THR A 360 5.86 -6.49 -17.52
CA THR A 360 4.98 -7.04 -18.55
C THR A 360 4.08 -8.04 -17.84
N ILE A 361 2.78 -7.74 -17.76
CA ILE A 361 1.79 -8.63 -17.16
C ILE A 361 1.63 -9.82 -18.11
N GLN A 362 2.53 -10.80 -17.98
CA GLN A 362 2.20 -12.14 -18.39
C GLN A 362 1.40 -12.74 -17.24
N GLU A 363 0.11 -12.95 -17.47
CA GLU A 363 -0.69 -13.75 -16.55
C GLU A 363 -0.04 -15.14 -16.48
N PRO A 364 0.39 -15.58 -15.28
CA PRO A 364 0.92 -16.91 -15.14
C PRO A 364 -0.18 -17.88 -15.57
N ILE A 365 0.14 -18.78 -16.49
CA ILE A 365 -0.78 -19.82 -16.93
C ILE A 365 -1.01 -20.73 -15.73
N ILE A 366 -2.13 -20.57 -15.04
CA ILE A 366 -2.54 -21.43 -13.93
C ILE A 366 -3.00 -22.75 -14.56
N PRO A 367 -2.29 -23.88 -14.34
CA PRO A 367 -2.77 -25.16 -14.81
C PRO A 367 -4.08 -25.46 -14.09
N THR A 368 -5.14 -25.71 -14.86
CA THR A 368 -6.48 -26.01 -14.34
C THR A 368 -6.49 -27.22 -13.39
N ASN A 369 -5.49 -28.10 -13.51
CA ASN A 369 -5.32 -29.32 -12.71
C ASN A 369 -3.95 -29.39 -12.04
N ALA A 370 -3.39 -28.27 -11.56
CA ALA A 370 -2.15 -28.34 -10.79
C ALA A 370 -2.36 -29.25 -9.57
N GLU A 371 -1.49 -30.25 -9.38
CA GLU A 371 -1.40 -31.03 -8.14
C GLU A 371 -0.55 -30.26 -7.14
N TRP A 372 -1.13 -29.92 -6.00
CA TRP A 372 -0.48 -29.07 -5.00
C TRP A 372 0.20 -29.96 -3.96
N SER A 373 1.41 -29.59 -3.52
CA SER A 373 2.02 -30.30 -2.40
C SER A 373 1.14 -30.12 -1.15
N PRO A 374 1.11 -31.09 -0.21
CA PRO A 374 0.30 -30.96 1.01
C PRO A 374 0.61 -29.68 1.82
N LYS A 375 1.85 -29.18 1.72
CA LYS A 375 2.27 -27.92 2.35
C LYS A 375 1.57 -26.70 1.72
N ILE A 376 1.57 -26.63 0.39
CA ILE A 376 0.93 -25.54 -0.36
C ILE A 376 -0.59 -25.60 -0.21
N GLN A 377 -1.17 -26.80 -0.17
CA GLN A 377 -2.61 -26.97 0.11
C GLN A 377 -2.97 -26.47 1.52
N LYS A 378 -2.18 -26.82 2.53
CA LYS A 378 -2.38 -26.30 3.89
C LYS A 378 -2.27 -24.77 3.92
N PHE A 379 -1.24 -24.21 3.27
CA PHE A 379 -1.07 -22.75 3.18
C PHE A 379 -2.29 -22.06 2.55
N ARG A 380 -2.83 -22.62 1.47
CA ARG A 380 -4.06 -22.15 0.83
C ARG A 380 -5.26 -22.16 1.78
N GLU A 381 -5.44 -23.25 2.51
CA GLU A 381 -6.52 -23.39 3.50
C GLU A 381 -6.37 -22.37 4.63
N ASP A 382 -5.15 -22.13 5.10
CA ASP A 382 -4.87 -21.16 6.14
C ASP A 382 -5.18 -19.72 5.68
N LEU A 383 -4.84 -19.37 4.43
CA LEU A 383 -5.23 -18.07 3.85
C LEU A 383 -6.76 -17.91 3.77
N ARG A 384 -7.47 -18.96 3.37
CA ARG A 384 -8.95 -18.97 3.32
C ARG A 384 -9.62 -18.90 4.69
N ARG A 385 -8.91 -19.14 5.78
CA ARG A 385 -9.44 -19.00 7.15
C ARG A 385 -9.33 -17.57 7.69
N ILE A 386 -8.65 -16.66 6.99
CA ILE A 386 -8.47 -15.28 7.43
C ILE A 386 -9.80 -14.52 7.29
N PRO A 387 -10.41 -14.02 8.39
CA PRO A 387 -11.73 -13.38 8.36
C PRO A 387 -11.91 -12.26 7.33
N SER A 388 -10.95 -11.32 7.21
CA SER A 388 -11.03 -10.25 6.20
C SER A 388 -11.10 -10.78 4.77
N LEU A 389 -10.51 -11.94 4.50
CA LEU A 389 -10.58 -12.59 3.18
C LEU A 389 -11.89 -13.38 3.04
N VAL A 390 -12.32 -14.15 4.04
CA VAL A 390 -13.58 -14.93 3.99
C VAL A 390 -14.79 -14.09 3.59
N ASN A 391 -14.83 -12.81 3.99
CA ASN A 391 -15.95 -11.93 3.75
C ASN A 391 -16.04 -11.37 2.31
N LEU A 392 -15.04 -11.59 1.44
CA LEU A 392 -15.11 -11.17 0.04
C LEU A 392 -15.55 -12.32 -0.87
N SER A 393 -16.00 -12.01 -2.09
CA SER A 393 -16.40 -13.02 -3.07
C SER A 393 -15.24 -13.98 -3.38
N PRO A 394 -15.46 -15.31 -3.38
CA PRO A 394 -14.46 -16.29 -3.81
C PRO A 394 -13.87 -15.98 -5.18
N GLU A 395 -14.68 -15.46 -6.11
CA GLU A 395 -14.26 -15.08 -7.47
C GLU A 395 -13.18 -14.00 -7.49
N ALA A 396 -13.16 -13.12 -6.47
CA ALA A 396 -12.16 -12.06 -6.35
C ALA A 396 -10.89 -12.52 -5.63
N ILE A 397 -11.02 -13.40 -4.63
CA ILE A 397 -9.91 -13.81 -3.76
C ILE A 397 -9.18 -15.04 -4.28
N ASP A 398 -9.91 -16.07 -4.70
CA ASP A 398 -9.31 -17.35 -5.06
C ASP A 398 -8.25 -17.19 -6.15
N PRO A 399 -8.40 -16.33 -7.17
CA PRO A 399 -7.32 -16.09 -8.13
C PRO A 399 -6.04 -15.52 -7.51
N LEU A 400 -6.14 -14.67 -6.48
CA LEU A 400 -4.97 -14.12 -5.78
C LEU A 400 -4.31 -15.17 -4.89
N ILE A 401 -5.11 -15.93 -4.13
CA ILE A 401 -4.60 -17.03 -3.29
C ILE A 401 -3.95 -18.10 -4.17
N ASP A 402 -4.61 -18.49 -5.26
CA ASP A 402 -4.13 -19.54 -6.15
C ASP A 402 -2.88 -19.09 -6.92
N ARG A 403 -2.82 -17.82 -7.35
CA ARG A 403 -1.59 -17.25 -7.93
C ARG A 403 -0.43 -17.26 -6.93
N MET A 404 -0.68 -16.90 -5.67
CA MET A 404 0.36 -16.94 -4.64
C MET A 404 0.85 -18.38 -4.45
N CYS A 405 -0.07 -19.33 -4.24
CA CYS A 405 0.24 -20.74 -4.06
C CYS A 405 0.96 -21.36 -5.26
N LEU A 406 0.62 -20.93 -6.47
CA LEU A 406 1.25 -21.38 -7.70
C LEU A 406 2.71 -20.95 -7.78
N ILE A 407 3.03 -19.68 -7.47
CA ILE A 407 4.41 -19.19 -7.53
C ILE A 407 5.27 -19.90 -6.48
N TRP A 408 4.77 -20.07 -5.25
CA TRP A 408 5.46 -20.83 -4.20
C TRP A 408 5.53 -22.34 -4.49
N GLY A 409 4.50 -22.94 -5.09
CA GLY A 409 4.51 -24.36 -5.43
C GLY A 409 5.44 -24.69 -6.59
N TYR A 410 5.67 -23.75 -7.51
CA TYR A 410 6.66 -23.92 -8.57
C TYR A 410 8.10 -23.72 -8.10
N SER A 411 8.33 -22.93 -7.05
CA SER A 411 9.68 -22.75 -6.52
C SER A 411 10.30 -24.06 -6.05
N GLU A 412 9.48 -25.00 -5.56
CA GLU A 412 9.92 -26.34 -5.17
C GLU A 412 10.56 -27.14 -6.34
N LYS A 413 10.27 -26.77 -7.59
CA LYS A 413 10.63 -27.57 -8.79
C LYS A 413 11.57 -26.85 -9.74
N ARG A 414 11.68 -25.52 -9.66
CA ARG A 414 12.50 -24.71 -10.56
C ARG A 414 12.93 -23.41 -9.91
N ASP A 415 14.02 -22.84 -10.43
CA ASP A 415 14.46 -21.51 -10.07
C ASP A 415 13.37 -20.47 -10.42
N ILE A 416 13.01 -19.66 -9.43
CA ILE A 416 12.11 -18.52 -9.62
C ILE A 416 12.91 -17.43 -10.33
N ASN A 417 12.41 -16.95 -11.48
CA ASN A 417 13.05 -15.81 -12.12
C ASN A 417 12.71 -14.50 -11.36
N PRO A 418 13.52 -13.43 -11.49
CA PRO A 418 13.26 -12.16 -10.81
C PRO A 418 11.84 -11.62 -10.99
N GLU A 419 11.27 -11.76 -12.19
CA GLU A 419 9.96 -11.21 -12.50
C GLU A 419 8.84 -11.96 -11.78
N GLU A 420 8.91 -13.29 -11.73
CA GLU A 420 8.00 -14.14 -10.97
C GLU A 420 8.03 -13.80 -9.47
N PHE A 421 9.21 -13.53 -8.91
CA PHE A 421 9.33 -13.08 -7.53
C PHE A 421 8.61 -11.73 -7.30
N PHE A 422 8.75 -10.76 -8.20
CA PHE A 422 8.01 -9.50 -8.09
C PHE A 422 6.50 -9.69 -8.31
N GLN A 423 6.08 -10.60 -9.19
CA GLN A 423 4.66 -10.96 -9.31
C GLN A 423 4.10 -11.57 -8.03
N MET A 424 4.86 -12.44 -7.36
CA MET A 424 4.51 -13.00 -6.05
C MET A 424 4.35 -11.88 -5.03
N ASN A 425 5.34 -10.98 -4.95
CA ASN A 425 5.29 -9.84 -4.06
C ASN A 425 4.05 -8.94 -4.30
N ASN A 426 3.67 -8.74 -5.56
CA ASN A 426 2.46 -7.99 -5.89
C ASN A 426 1.18 -8.69 -5.48
N THR A 427 1.15 -10.01 -5.61
CA THR A 427 0.03 -10.83 -5.17
C THR A 427 -0.08 -10.77 -3.64
N CYS A 428 1.04 -10.87 -2.92
CA CYS A 428 1.09 -10.66 -1.47
C CYS A 428 0.56 -9.29 -1.08
N HIS A 429 1.00 -8.22 -1.75
CA HIS A 429 0.52 -6.86 -1.48
C HIS A 429 -0.97 -6.68 -1.75
N GLY A 430 -1.46 -7.25 -2.85
CA GLY A 430 -2.90 -7.28 -3.16
C GLY A 430 -3.69 -7.91 -2.01
N LEU A 431 -3.26 -9.07 -1.51
CA LEU A 431 -3.88 -9.73 -0.35
C LEU A 431 -3.78 -8.88 0.92
N LEU A 432 -2.63 -8.24 1.18
CA LEU A 432 -2.43 -7.37 2.34
C LEU A 432 -3.33 -6.13 2.34
N ILE A 433 -3.62 -5.55 1.17
CA ILE A 433 -4.57 -4.44 1.02
C ILE A 433 -6.00 -4.88 1.38
N LEU A 434 -6.36 -6.13 1.10
CA LEU A 434 -7.69 -6.68 1.42
C LEU A 434 -7.86 -6.99 2.92
N MET A 435 -6.78 -7.05 3.69
CA MET A 435 -6.82 -7.33 5.13
C MET A 435 -7.06 -6.04 5.92
N LEU A 436 -8.23 -5.94 6.56
CA LEU A 436 -8.68 -4.69 7.18
C LEU A 436 -8.01 -4.44 8.54
N ASN A 437 -7.76 -5.50 9.31
CA ASN A 437 -7.26 -5.39 10.68
C ASN A 437 -5.84 -5.96 10.85
N LYS A 438 -5.19 -5.58 11.96
CA LYS A 438 -3.82 -6.02 12.31
C LYS A 438 -3.75 -7.54 12.50
N GLU A 439 -4.76 -8.14 13.12
CA GLU A 439 -4.79 -9.56 13.44
C GLU A 439 -4.74 -10.44 12.18
N ASP A 440 -5.49 -10.07 11.15
CA ASP A 440 -5.57 -10.78 9.88
C ASP A 440 -4.26 -10.67 9.09
N ARG A 441 -3.61 -9.50 9.12
CA ARG A 441 -2.24 -9.33 8.58
C ARG A 441 -1.23 -10.19 9.32
N THR A 442 -1.32 -10.25 10.65
CA THR A 442 -0.46 -11.15 11.46
C THR A 442 -0.68 -12.60 11.09
N LYS A 443 -1.93 -13.07 10.95
CA LYS A 443 -2.23 -14.44 10.49
C LYS A 443 -1.64 -14.72 9.11
N PHE A 444 -1.76 -13.78 8.17
CA PHE A 444 -1.16 -13.89 6.85
C PHE A 444 0.37 -14.05 6.92
N PHE A 445 1.06 -13.13 7.62
CA PHE A 445 2.52 -13.20 7.75
C PHE A 445 2.97 -14.48 8.48
N MET A 446 2.21 -14.95 9.47
CA MET A 446 2.46 -16.25 10.12
C MET A 446 2.34 -17.41 9.13
N SER A 447 1.31 -17.43 8.28
CA SER A 447 1.17 -18.45 7.22
C SER A 447 2.34 -18.41 6.24
N VAL A 448 2.79 -17.20 5.85
CA VAL A 448 3.96 -17.02 4.98
C VAL A 448 5.24 -17.51 5.66
N GLU A 449 5.45 -17.18 6.94
CA GLU A 449 6.61 -17.64 7.70
C GLU A 449 6.64 -19.16 7.85
N LEU A 450 5.49 -19.79 8.13
CA LEU A 450 5.38 -21.25 8.22
C LEU A 450 5.70 -21.90 6.86
N LEU A 451 5.18 -21.36 5.76
CA LEU A 451 5.50 -21.85 4.43
C LEU A 451 6.99 -21.67 4.12
N LYS A 452 7.53 -20.48 4.38
CA LYS A 452 8.96 -20.16 4.22
C LYS A 452 9.83 -21.14 4.99
N SER A 453 9.53 -21.41 6.26
CA SER A 453 10.31 -22.35 7.07
C SER A 453 10.35 -23.76 6.48
N ALA A 454 9.31 -24.14 5.73
CA ALA A 454 9.22 -25.42 5.04
C ALA A 454 9.94 -25.45 3.69
N LEU A 455 10.33 -24.29 3.15
CA LEU A 455 10.99 -24.05 1.85
C LEU A 455 12.34 -23.30 1.99
N TRP A 456 12.84 -23.13 3.22
CA TRP A 456 13.87 -22.17 3.63
C TRP A 456 15.13 -22.11 2.77
N ARG A 457 15.68 -23.28 2.38
CA ARG A 457 16.95 -23.35 1.63
C ARG A 457 16.85 -22.69 0.26
N GLU A 458 15.67 -22.68 -0.34
CA GLU A 458 15.45 -22.15 -1.68
C GLU A 458 15.38 -20.62 -1.68
N MET A 459 14.83 -19.99 -0.62
CA MET A 459 14.61 -18.53 -0.63
C MET A 459 15.90 -17.71 -0.63
N ASP A 460 16.91 -18.08 0.18
CA ASP A 460 18.16 -17.31 0.24
C ASP A 460 18.97 -17.46 -1.04
N GLU A 461 18.97 -18.66 -1.64
CA GLU A 461 19.60 -18.93 -2.94
C GLU A 461 18.89 -18.17 -4.06
N ILE A 462 17.56 -18.13 -4.06
CA ILE A 462 16.75 -17.34 -5.00
C ILE A 462 17.08 -15.85 -4.85
N LEU A 463 17.10 -15.31 -3.62
CA LEU A 463 17.41 -13.90 -3.40
C LEU A 463 18.83 -13.54 -3.80
N ALA A 464 19.80 -14.45 -3.61
CA ALA A 464 21.17 -14.26 -4.08
C ALA A 464 21.26 -14.29 -5.62
N GLY A 465 20.55 -15.23 -6.26
CA GLY A 465 20.53 -15.37 -7.72
C GLY A 465 19.78 -14.24 -8.44
N ILE A 466 18.79 -13.61 -7.80
CA ILE A 466 18.07 -12.46 -8.35
C ILE A 466 18.91 -11.17 -8.23
N GLU A 467 19.76 -11.07 -7.21
CA GLU A 467 20.62 -9.88 -7.02
C GLU A 467 21.89 -9.89 -7.89
N ALA A 468 22.41 -11.07 -8.21
CA ALA A 468 23.53 -11.26 -9.14
C ALA A 468 23.12 -11.00 -10.59
#